data_AF-A0A8J3RX75-F1
#
_entry.id   AF-A0A8J3RX75-F1
#
_cell.length_a   1.000
_cell.length_b   1.000
_cell.length_c   1.000
_cell.angle_alpha   90.00
_cell.angle_beta   90.00
_cell.angle_gamma   90.00
#
_symmetry.space_group_name_H-M   'P 1'
#
loop_
_entity.id
_entity.type
_entity.pdbx_description
1 polymer ?
#
loop_
_entity_poly.entity_id
_entity_poly.type
_entity_poly.pdbx_seq_one_letter_code
_entity_poly.pdbx_strand_id
1 'polypeptide(L)'
;MVAATPLRRGSRRRAVGLAAALTGVAAAATVAVTLFSGVSSPAFAVTRTADGSVDVRIKEFRDPGELETKLAEEGIKAQVEYLPGDQTCEEPRNGRSQDGRAGEPMESKIGSDGGGISFQLKPGQITAGETLVLRVSFDHARPDQPPTATSLRVVEGEVEPCTAVPLPEPDAPQPAGPEPTGPVTTEKFDTDGTGKDEAPSLNSHSG
;
A
#
# COMPACT_ATOMS: atom_id res chain seq x y z
N MET A 1 -30.75 42.79 -76.69
CA MET A 1 -29.80 43.80 -76.19
C MET A 1 -30.38 44.46 -74.95
N VAL A 2 -29.49 44.89 -74.06
CA VAL A 2 -29.68 45.78 -72.88
C VAL A 2 -30.16 45.13 -71.58
N ALA A 3 -29.34 45.42 -70.56
CA ALA A 3 -29.37 45.01 -69.17
C ALA A 3 -30.17 45.98 -68.29
N ALA A 4 -30.49 45.55 -67.06
CA ALA A 4 -30.49 46.40 -65.88
C ALA A 4 -30.33 45.55 -64.59
N THR A 5 -29.14 45.62 -63.98
CA THR A 5 -28.89 45.45 -62.53
C THR A 5 -29.01 46.83 -61.86
N PRO A 6 -28.93 47.02 -60.51
CA PRO A 6 -28.76 46.10 -59.37
C PRO A 6 -29.81 46.37 -58.25
N LEU A 7 -29.79 45.69 -57.10
CA LEU A 7 -29.16 46.22 -55.88
C LEU A 7 -28.66 45.09 -54.96
N ARG A 8 -27.41 45.26 -54.52
CA ARG A 8 -26.69 44.46 -53.52
C ARG A 8 -27.04 44.94 -52.10
N ARG A 9 -27.13 44.00 -51.15
CA ARG A 9 -26.49 44.08 -49.82
C ARG A 9 -26.43 42.67 -49.24
N GLY A 10 -25.32 41.93 -49.34
CA GLY A 10 -24.13 42.04 -48.49
C GLY A 10 -24.13 40.83 -47.53
N SER A 11 -23.57 39.67 -47.91
CA SER A 11 -22.17 39.25 -47.63
C SER A 11 -21.93 39.11 -46.11
N ARG A 12 -21.67 37.93 -45.53
CA ARG A 12 -20.62 36.92 -45.80
C ARG A 12 -21.13 35.54 -45.31
N ARG A 13 -21.24 34.49 -46.13
CA ARG A 13 -20.20 33.51 -46.52
C ARG A 13 -19.38 33.04 -45.29
N ARG A 14 -19.26 31.76 -44.95
CA ARG A 14 -18.88 30.58 -45.77
C ARG A 14 -19.40 29.32 -45.05
N ALA A 15 -20.25 28.49 -45.65
CA ALA A 15 -19.94 27.47 -46.67
C ALA A 15 -19.07 26.32 -46.12
N VAL A 16 -19.77 25.19 -45.98
CA VAL A 16 -19.31 23.79 -45.96
C VAL A 16 -18.08 23.57 -46.85
N GLY A 17 -17.13 22.80 -46.34
CA GLY A 17 -16.03 22.23 -47.12
C GLY A 17 -15.60 20.89 -46.54
N LEU A 18 -16.14 19.80 -47.09
CA LEU A 18 -15.50 18.49 -47.01
C LEU A 18 -14.16 18.58 -47.75
N ALA A 19 -13.06 18.29 -47.06
CA ALA A 19 -11.79 17.96 -47.68
C ALA A 19 -11.21 16.77 -46.91
N ALA A 20 -11.20 15.62 -47.57
CA ALA A 20 -10.46 14.44 -47.14
C ALA A 20 -8.96 14.73 -47.26
N ALA A 21 -8.22 14.49 -46.18
CA ALA A 21 -6.78 14.33 -46.20
C ALA A 21 -6.43 13.11 -45.34
N LEU A 22 -6.05 12.02 -46.00
CA LEU A 22 -5.42 10.87 -45.40
C LEU A 22 -3.97 11.25 -45.04
N THR A 23 -3.69 11.40 -43.75
CA THR A 23 -2.32 11.31 -43.20
C THR A 23 -2.43 10.63 -41.85
N GLY A 24 -1.76 9.48 -41.70
CA GLY A 24 -1.78 8.66 -40.51
C GLY A 24 -1.39 9.44 -39.25
N VAL A 25 -2.18 9.27 -38.20
CA VAL A 25 -1.84 9.61 -36.83
C VAL A 25 -2.23 8.41 -35.99
N ALA A 26 -1.28 7.97 -35.15
CA ALA A 26 -1.38 6.81 -34.29
C ALA A 26 -2.73 6.72 -33.57
N ALA A 27 -3.25 5.50 -33.42
CA ALA A 27 -4.35 5.21 -32.51
C ALA A 27 -3.86 5.45 -31.08
N ALA A 28 -3.91 6.71 -30.63
CA ALA A 28 -3.90 7.02 -29.22
C ALA A 28 -5.24 6.53 -28.68
N ALA A 29 -5.21 5.43 -27.93
CA ALA A 29 -6.33 5.01 -27.12
C ALA A 29 -6.76 6.20 -26.25
N THR A 30 -7.91 6.77 -26.57
CA THR A 30 -8.54 7.77 -25.73
C THR A 30 -9.06 7.03 -24.52
N VAL A 31 -8.28 7.02 -23.43
CA VAL A 31 -8.81 6.65 -22.12
C VAL A 31 -9.91 7.68 -21.84
N ALA A 32 -11.15 7.23 -21.92
CA ALA A 32 -12.30 8.02 -21.51
C ALA A 32 -12.18 8.24 -20.01
N VAL A 33 -11.58 9.36 -19.60
CA VAL A 33 -11.67 9.83 -18.22
C VAL A 33 -13.10 10.31 -18.04
N THR A 34 -13.94 9.45 -17.48
CA THR A 34 -15.24 9.83 -16.94
C THR A 34 -15.02 10.90 -15.88
N LEU A 35 -15.30 12.16 -16.24
CA LEU A 35 -15.31 13.28 -15.31
C LEU A 35 -16.50 13.10 -14.36
N PHE A 36 -16.27 12.40 -13.25
CA PHE A 36 -17.20 12.35 -12.14
C PHE A 36 -17.40 13.78 -11.62
N SER A 37 -18.63 14.26 -11.76
CA SER A 37 -19.08 15.55 -11.29
C SER A 37 -19.32 15.45 -9.79
N GLY A 38 -18.29 15.73 -8.99
CA GLY A 38 -18.35 15.75 -7.54
C GLY A 38 -16.98 16.04 -6.97
N VAL A 39 -16.79 17.22 -6.36
CA VAL A 39 -15.52 17.71 -5.78
C VAL A 39 -15.21 17.02 -4.45
N SER A 40 -15.36 15.69 -4.39
CA SER A 40 -14.85 14.88 -3.30
C SER A 40 -13.58 14.18 -3.78
N SER A 41 -12.48 14.40 -3.08
CA SER A 41 -11.23 13.66 -3.28
C SER A 41 -11.52 12.16 -3.07
N PRO A 42 -10.99 11.25 -3.90
CA PRO A 42 -11.25 9.83 -3.73
C PRO A 42 -10.69 9.33 -2.39
N ALA A 43 -11.41 8.40 -1.75
CA ALA A 43 -11.02 7.81 -0.47
C ALA A 43 -9.72 7.01 -0.57
N PHE A 44 -9.42 6.48 -1.75
CA PHE A 44 -8.20 5.73 -2.02
C PHE A 44 -7.79 5.82 -3.51
N ALA A 45 -6.60 5.33 -3.82
CA ALA A 45 -6.08 5.15 -5.17
C ALA A 45 -5.28 3.85 -5.24
N VAL A 46 -5.50 3.07 -6.28
CA VAL A 46 -4.73 1.87 -6.63
C VAL A 46 -4.10 2.11 -7.99
N THR A 47 -2.78 2.06 -8.09
CA THR A 47 -2.05 2.39 -9.32
C THR A 47 -1.00 1.35 -9.61
N ARG A 48 -1.08 0.71 -10.78
CA ARG A 48 0.03 -0.10 -11.29
C ARG A 48 1.14 0.80 -11.83
N THR A 49 2.35 0.57 -11.36
CA THR A 49 3.56 1.27 -11.80
C THR A 49 4.24 0.54 -12.97
N ALA A 50 5.19 1.21 -13.63
CA ALA A 50 5.85 0.67 -14.83
C ALA A 50 6.74 -0.57 -14.55
N ASP A 51 7.25 -0.70 -13.33
CA ASP A 51 7.98 -1.88 -12.83
C ASP A 51 7.06 -3.05 -12.44
N GLY A 52 5.74 -2.89 -12.59
CA GLY A 52 4.73 -3.90 -12.30
C GLY A 52 4.29 -3.95 -10.83
N SER A 53 4.82 -3.07 -9.98
CA SER A 53 4.34 -2.92 -8.61
C SER A 53 2.94 -2.29 -8.59
N VAL A 54 2.21 -2.48 -7.50
CA VAL A 54 0.91 -1.83 -7.27
C VAL A 54 1.04 -0.92 -6.05
N ASP A 55 0.91 0.38 -6.30
CA ASP A 55 0.89 1.41 -5.27
C ASP A 55 -0.54 1.59 -4.77
N VAL A 56 -0.72 1.47 -3.46
CA VAL A 56 -2.01 1.67 -2.79
C VAL A 56 -1.89 2.86 -1.87
N ARG A 57 -2.80 3.83 -2.02
CA ARG A 57 -2.93 4.97 -1.12
C ARG A 57 -4.36 5.06 -0.61
N ILE A 58 -4.54 5.09 0.69
CA ILE A 58 -5.83 5.21 1.37
C ILE A 58 -5.80 6.52 2.16
N LYS A 59 -6.68 7.44 1.82
CA LYS A 59 -6.85 8.74 2.48
C LYS A 59 -7.98 8.70 3.51
N GLU A 60 -9.05 7.99 3.19
CA GLU A 60 -10.21 7.84 4.05
C GLU A 60 -10.50 6.34 4.25
N PHE A 61 -10.67 5.90 5.50
CA PHE A 61 -10.95 4.51 5.86
C PHE A 61 -12.46 4.23 5.76
N ARG A 62 -12.99 4.26 4.54
CA ARG A 62 -14.38 3.90 4.23
C ARG A 62 -14.44 2.97 3.02
N ASP A 63 -15.56 2.28 2.88
CA ASP A 63 -15.87 1.44 1.71
C ASP A 63 -14.80 0.35 1.42
N PRO A 64 -14.50 -0.54 2.40
CA PRO A 64 -13.44 -1.54 2.25
C PRO A 64 -13.63 -2.43 1.02
N GLY A 65 -14.88 -2.79 0.69
CA GLY A 65 -15.20 -3.61 -0.49
C GLY A 65 -14.90 -2.94 -1.83
N GLU A 66 -14.91 -1.60 -1.91
CA GLU A 66 -14.53 -0.90 -3.13
C GLU A 66 -13.01 -0.97 -3.35
N LEU A 67 -12.23 -0.85 -2.28
CA LEU A 67 -10.78 -1.04 -2.32
C LEU A 67 -10.43 -2.50 -2.68
N GLU A 68 -11.11 -3.48 -2.08
CA GLU A 68 -10.94 -4.90 -2.43
C GLU A 68 -11.22 -5.17 -3.90
N THR A 69 -12.31 -4.60 -4.44
CA THR A 69 -12.65 -4.72 -5.86
C THR A 69 -11.55 -4.14 -6.74
N LYS A 70 -11.01 -2.98 -6.38
CA LYS A 70 -9.94 -2.31 -7.13
C LYS A 70 -8.61 -3.05 -7.06
N LEU A 71 -8.30 -3.70 -5.94
CA LEU A 71 -7.16 -4.62 -5.84
C LEU A 71 -7.38 -5.88 -6.69
N ALA A 72 -8.61 -6.41 -6.74
CA ALA A 72 -8.93 -7.57 -7.56
C ALA A 72 -8.81 -7.28 -9.07
N GLU A 73 -9.13 -6.07 -9.51
CA GLU A 73 -8.86 -5.60 -10.89
C GLU A 73 -7.36 -5.67 -11.24
N GLU A 74 -6.48 -5.51 -10.25
CA GLU A 74 -5.03 -5.67 -10.37
C GLU A 74 -4.54 -7.12 -10.23
N GLY A 75 -5.45 -8.08 -10.04
CA GLY A 75 -5.14 -9.49 -9.83
C GLY A 75 -4.80 -9.85 -8.38
N ILE A 76 -5.12 -8.97 -7.42
CA ILE A 76 -4.77 -9.12 -6.01
C ILE A 76 -6.03 -9.44 -5.22
N LYS A 77 -6.11 -10.66 -4.66
CA LYS A 77 -7.17 -11.01 -3.70
C LYS A 77 -6.85 -10.34 -2.37
N ALA A 78 -7.81 -9.57 -1.84
CA ALA A 78 -7.64 -8.86 -0.59
C ALA A 78 -8.88 -8.97 0.30
N GLN A 79 -8.66 -8.86 1.61
CA GLN A 79 -9.68 -8.60 2.61
C GLN A 79 -9.25 -7.36 3.40
N VAL A 80 -10.14 -6.37 3.47
CA VAL A 80 -9.90 -5.07 4.07
C VAL A 80 -10.84 -4.87 5.25
N GLU A 81 -10.25 -4.58 6.41
CA GLU A 81 -10.95 -4.49 7.69
C GLU A 81 -10.72 -3.12 8.30
N TYR A 82 -11.79 -2.33 8.38
CA TYR A 82 -11.78 -1.02 9.04
C TYR A 82 -12.55 -1.13 10.35
N LEU A 83 -11.85 -0.84 11.46
CA LEU A 83 -12.34 -1.03 12.82
C LEU A 83 -12.27 0.28 13.62
N PRO A 84 -13.12 0.45 14.64
CA PRO A 84 -12.92 1.46 15.67
C PRO A 84 -11.52 1.39 16.29
N GLY A 85 -10.97 2.54 16.67
CA GLY A 85 -9.58 2.68 17.11
C GLY A 85 -9.21 1.89 18.36
N ASP A 86 -10.18 1.44 19.14
CA ASP A 86 -10.03 0.61 20.35
C ASP A 86 -10.26 -0.89 20.08
N GLN A 87 -10.44 -1.29 18.81
CA GLN A 87 -10.78 -2.66 18.43
C GLN A 87 -9.77 -3.30 17.47
N THR A 88 -9.69 -4.62 17.52
CA THR A 88 -8.98 -5.50 16.59
C THR A 88 -9.89 -6.67 16.21
N CYS A 89 -9.44 -7.56 15.35
CA CYS A 89 -10.12 -8.84 15.14
C CYS A 89 -9.66 -9.87 16.16
N GLU A 90 -10.60 -10.71 16.59
CA GLU A 90 -10.33 -11.95 17.33
C GLU A 90 -9.35 -12.83 16.54
N GLU A 91 -8.39 -13.44 17.23
CA GLU A 91 -7.41 -14.37 16.67
C GLU A 91 -7.38 -15.65 17.53
N PRO A 92 -7.07 -16.83 16.96
CA PRO A 92 -6.67 -17.07 15.57
C PRO A 92 -7.89 -17.15 14.63
N ARG A 93 -7.70 -16.71 13.39
CA ARG A 93 -8.65 -16.92 12.30
C ARG A 93 -8.13 -17.96 11.31
N ASN A 94 -9.04 -18.63 10.59
CA ASN A 94 -8.64 -19.51 9.51
C ASN A 94 -7.92 -18.70 8.41
N GLY A 95 -6.71 -19.15 8.06
CA GLY A 95 -5.76 -18.48 7.18
C GLY A 95 -4.34 -18.83 7.63
N ARG A 96 -3.70 -19.81 6.99
CA ARG A 96 -2.32 -20.14 7.36
C ARG A 96 -1.42 -19.01 6.88
N SER A 97 -0.68 -18.37 7.80
CA SER A 97 0.43 -17.54 7.36
C SER A 97 1.47 -18.43 6.69
N GLN A 98 2.01 -17.99 5.55
CA GLN A 98 3.09 -18.72 4.89
C GLN A 98 4.17 -19.06 5.92
N ASP A 99 4.50 -20.35 5.99
CA ASP A 99 5.66 -20.92 6.70
C ASP A 99 5.60 -20.98 8.24
N GLY A 100 4.43 -20.87 8.88
CA GLY A 100 4.34 -20.98 10.34
C GLY A 100 5.01 -19.83 11.10
N ARG A 101 5.46 -18.80 10.38
CA ARG A 101 5.64 -17.45 10.90
C ARG A 101 4.36 -16.71 10.58
N ALA A 102 3.66 -16.20 11.60
CA ALA A 102 2.60 -15.22 11.39
C ALA A 102 3.16 -14.16 10.44
N GLY A 103 2.62 -14.06 9.22
CA GLY A 103 3.24 -13.29 8.13
C GLY A 103 3.58 -11.92 8.67
N GLU A 104 4.87 -11.59 8.73
CA GLU A 104 5.29 -10.36 9.41
C GLU A 104 4.56 -9.19 8.75
N PRO A 105 4.03 -8.24 9.55
CA PRO A 105 3.27 -7.14 8.99
C PRO A 105 4.18 -6.39 8.00
N MET A 106 3.75 -6.34 6.75
CA MET A 106 4.38 -5.56 5.70
C MET A 106 4.38 -4.10 6.10
N GLU A 107 5.46 -3.39 5.76
CA GLU A 107 5.57 -1.97 6.07
C GLU A 107 4.50 -1.16 5.34
N SER A 108 3.78 -0.34 6.10
CA SER A 108 2.89 0.71 5.61
C SER A 108 3.40 2.06 6.08
N LYS A 109 3.22 3.11 5.26
CA LYS A 109 3.60 4.48 5.59
C LYS A 109 2.36 5.29 5.91
N ILE A 110 2.41 6.07 6.99
CA ILE A 110 1.40 7.08 7.32
C ILE A 110 1.44 8.19 6.25
N GLY A 111 0.28 8.72 5.85
CA GLY A 111 0.22 9.85 4.92
C GLY A 111 0.95 11.08 5.47
N SER A 112 1.58 11.86 4.59
CA SER A 112 2.32 13.08 4.97
C SER A 112 1.44 14.16 5.61
N ASP A 113 0.14 14.07 5.39
CA ASP A 113 -0.94 14.87 5.97
C ASP A 113 -1.37 14.40 7.37
N GLY A 114 -0.79 13.33 7.91
CA GLY A 114 -1.07 12.79 9.23
C GLY A 114 -2.22 11.77 9.25
N GLY A 115 -3.14 11.84 8.29
CA GLY A 115 -4.17 10.83 8.06
C GLY A 115 -3.77 9.77 7.02
N GLY A 116 -4.56 8.69 6.96
CA GLY A 116 -4.45 7.67 5.92
C GLY A 116 -3.16 6.84 5.96
N ILE A 117 -3.03 5.92 5.00
CA ILE A 117 -1.85 5.06 4.82
C ILE A 117 -1.51 4.87 3.35
N SER A 118 -0.29 4.43 3.09
CA SER A 118 0.14 3.96 1.77
C SER A 118 1.09 2.79 1.89
N PHE A 119 1.05 1.90 0.91
CA PHE A 119 1.92 0.75 0.80
C PHE A 119 2.08 0.35 -0.66
N GLN A 120 3.12 -0.42 -0.95
CA GLN A 120 3.43 -0.91 -2.27
C GLN A 120 3.49 -2.44 -2.24
N LEU A 121 2.84 -3.05 -3.22
CA LEU A 121 2.85 -4.50 -3.44
C LEU A 121 3.77 -4.78 -4.63
N LYS A 122 4.84 -5.55 -4.41
CA LYS A 122 5.76 -5.93 -5.48
C LYS A 122 5.15 -6.99 -6.40
N PRO A 123 5.57 -7.08 -7.67
CA PRO A 123 5.15 -8.16 -8.55
C PRO A 123 5.39 -9.53 -7.90
N GLY A 124 4.36 -10.39 -7.90
CA GLY A 124 4.45 -11.75 -7.35
C GLY A 124 4.52 -11.83 -5.83
N GLN A 125 4.34 -10.73 -5.09
CA GLN A 125 4.31 -10.74 -3.63
C GLN A 125 3.07 -11.43 -3.06
N ILE A 126 1.97 -11.41 -3.82
CA ILE A 126 0.73 -12.12 -3.50
C ILE A 126 0.46 -13.04 -4.69
N THR A 127 0.51 -14.34 -4.46
CA THR A 127 0.37 -15.36 -5.50
C THR A 127 -1.05 -15.90 -5.58
N ALA A 128 -1.33 -16.71 -6.60
CA ALA A 128 -2.63 -17.35 -6.74
C ALA A 128 -2.88 -18.32 -5.58
N GLY A 129 -3.94 -18.08 -4.81
CA GLY A 129 -4.27 -18.86 -3.62
C GLY A 129 -3.93 -18.15 -2.31
N GLU A 130 -3.32 -16.97 -2.36
CA GLU A 130 -3.09 -16.11 -1.20
C GLU A 130 -4.10 -14.95 -1.15
N THR A 131 -4.25 -14.36 0.03
CA THR A 131 -5.08 -13.18 0.29
C THR A 131 -4.27 -12.16 1.06
N LEU A 132 -4.30 -10.91 0.61
CA LEU A 132 -3.81 -9.75 1.35
C LEU A 132 -4.83 -9.34 2.43
N VAL A 133 -4.43 -9.37 3.70
CA VAL A 133 -5.25 -8.87 4.80
C VAL A 133 -4.72 -7.51 5.23
N LEU A 134 -5.51 -6.47 4.99
CA LEU A 134 -5.27 -5.13 5.51
C LEU A 134 -6.27 -4.86 6.63
N ARG A 135 -5.77 -4.69 7.85
CA ARG A 135 -6.57 -4.26 9.00
C ARG A 135 -6.11 -2.91 9.49
N VAL A 136 -7.06 -2.00 9.67
CA VAL A 136 -6.84 -0.65 10.16
C VAL A 136 -7.84 -0.35 11.28
N SER A 137 -7.31 -0.05 12.47
CA SER A 137 -8.10 0.45 13.60
C SER A 137 -7.87 1.95 13.71
N PHE A 138 -8.94 2.75 13.65
CA PHE A 138 -8.83 4.22 13.63
C PHE A 138 -9.98 4.92 14.34
N ASP A 139 -9.75 6.17 14.74
CA ASP A 139 -10.75 6.98 15.39
C ASP A 139 -11.64 7.71 14.37
N HIS A 140 -12.88 7.25 14.21
CA HIS A 140 -13.86 7.87 13.30
C HIS A 140 -14.18 9.33 13.64
N ALA A 141 -14.03 9.75 14.89
CA ALA A 141 -14.25 11.13 15.31
C ALA A 141 -13.05 12.03 14.97
N ARG A 142 -11.89 11.44 14.66
CA ARG A 142 -10.64 12.15 14.33
C ARG A 142 -9.98 11.52 13.10
N PRO A 143 -10.64 11.58 11.92
CA PRO A 143 -10.19 10.88 10.70
C PRO A 143 -8.86 11.42 10.13
N ASP A 144 -8.46 12.63 10.51
CA ASP A 144 -7.18 13.23 10.12
C ASP A 144 -6.00 12.79 11.00
N GLN A 145 -6.24 11.98 12.04
CA GLN A 145 -5.19 11.40 12.86
C GLN A 145 -4.70 10.07 12.27
N PRO A 146 -3.45 9.66 12.59
CA PRO A 146 -2.97 8.35 12.21
C PRO A 146 -3.87 7.25 12.79
N PRO A 147 -4.00 6.11 12.09
CA PRO A 147 -4.68 4.95 12.65
C PRO A 147 -3.99 4.48 13.93
N THR A 148 -4.77 4.03 14.91
CA THR A 148 -4.28 3.48 16.17
C THR A 148 -3.52 2.18 15.96
N ALA A 149 -3.96 1.36 14.99
CA ALA A 149 -3.26 0.15 14.59
C ALA A 149 -3.39 -0.06 13.08
N THR A 150 -2.33 -0.59 12.46
CA THR A 150 -2.35 -1.04 11.07
C THR A 150 -1.59 -2.34 10.97
N SER A 151 -2.18 -3.35 10.33
CA SER A 151 -1.50 -4.59 10.00
C SER A 151 -1.78 -4.98 8.55
N LEU A 152 -0.71 -5.23 7.81
CA LEU A 152 -0.76 -5.65 6.42
C LEU A 152 -0.08 -7.02 6.31
N ARG A 153 -0.82 -8.08 6.02
CA ARG A 153 -0.28 -9.46 6.02
C ARG A 153 -0.75 -10.23 4.80
N VAL A 154 0.01 -11.25 4.42
CA VAL A 154 -0.39 -12.21 3.39
C VAL A 154 -0.67 -13.55 4.05
N VAL A 155 -1.81 -14.16 3.72
CA VAL A 155 -2.24 -15.45 4.26
C VAL A 155 -2.71 -16.37 3.14
N GLU A 156 -2.58 -17.67 3.35
CA GLU A 156 -3.07 -18.68 2.43
C GLU A 156 -4.60 -18.80 2.49
N GLY A 157 -5.23 -18.86 1.32
CA GLY A 157 -6.63 -19.18 1.15
C GLY A 157 -7.58 -18.04 1.48
N GLU A 158 -8.81 -18.43 1.84
CA GLU A 158 -9.83 -17.50 2.33
C GLU A 158 -9.66 -17.23 3.81
N VAL A 159 -10.02 -16.01 4.19
CA VAL A 159 -9.90 -15.51 5.56
C VAL A 159 -11.30 -15.33 6.12
N GLU A 160 -11.51 -15.82 7.33
CA GLU A 160 -12.79 -15.67 8.00
C GLU A 160 -13.11 -14.20 8.31
N PRO A 161 -14.40 -13.80 8.27
CA PRO A 161 -14.82 -12.46 8.64
C PRO A 161 -14.30 -12.05 10.03
N CYS A 162 -13.94 -10.77 10.17
CA CYS A 162 -13.48 -10.21 11.43
C CYS A 162 -14.61 -10.15 12.48
N THR A 163 -14.42 -10.82 13.61
CA THR A 163 -15.15 -10.54 14.85
C THR A 163 -14.38 -9.46 15.62
N ALA A 164 -14.97 -8.28 15.78
CA ALA A 164 -14.32 -7.17 16.48
C ALA A 164 -14.26 -7.42 17.99
N VAL A 165 -13.07 -7.29 18.57
CA VAL A 165 -12.78 -7.40 20.01
C VAL A 165 -11.92 -6.21 20.45
N PRO A 166 -11.89 -5.84 21.75
CA PRO A 166 -10.98 -4.80 22.21
C PRO A 166 -9.53 -5.09 21.84
N LEU A 167 -8.76 -4.06 21.50
CA LEU A 167 -7.32 -4.17 21.31
C LEU A 167 -6.67 -4.76 22.57
N PRO A 168 -5.80 -5.77 22.45
CA PRO A 168 -5.00 -6.24 23.56
C PRO A 168 -4.24 -5.08 24.17
N GLU A 169 -4.34 -4.93 25.49
CA GLU A 169 -3.45 -4.02 26.21
C GLU A 169 -2.02 -4.50 25.94
N PRO A 170 -1.07 -3.60 25.60
CA PRO A 170 0.33 -3.97 25.58
C PRO A 170 0.65 -4.64 26.91
N ASP A 171 1.24 -5.84 26.88
CA ASP A 171 1.78 -6.44 28.10
C ASP A 171 2.61 -5.35 28.78
N ALA A 172 2.25 -5.00 30.02
CA ALA A 172 3.04 -4.07 30.81
C ALA A 172 4.50 -4.52 30.71
N PRO A 173 5.49 -3.62 30.56
CA PRO A 173 6.88 -4.00 30.50
C PRO A 173 7.14 -4.99 31.63
N GLN A 174 7.45 -6.24 31.27
CA GLN A 174 7.86 -7.21 32.28
C GLN A 174 8.99 -6.51 33.03
N PRO A 175 8.92 -6.38 34.36
CA PRO A 175 10.02 -5.78 35.12
C PRO A 175 11.27 -6.51 34.64
N ALA A 176 12.25 -5.73 34.16
CA ALA A 176 13.51 -6.29 33.69
C ALA A 176 13.92 -7.32 34.74
N GLY A 177 13.93 -8.60 34.36
CA GLY A 177 14.48 -9.64 35.22
C GLY A 177 15.85 -9.13 35.67
N PRO A 178 16.25 -9.38 36.92
CA PRO A 178 17.43 -8.75 37.50
C PRO A 178 18.56 -8.77 36.49
N GLU A 179 19.06 -7.57 36.15
CA GLU A 179 20.23 -7.42 35.28
C GLU A 179 21.25 -8.48 35.71
N PRO A 180 21.73 -9.35 34.81
CA PRO A 180 22.73 -10.32 35.18
C PRO A 180 23.91 -9.54 35.77
N THR A 181 24.06 -9.62 37.08
CA THR A 181 25.15 -8.98 37.83
C THR A 181 26.39 -9.85 37.64
N GLY A 182 26.79 -9.98 36.39
CA GLY A 182 27.97 -10.70 35.94
C GLY A 182 28.79 -9.76 35.08
N PRO A 183 30.12 -9.72 35.25
CA PRO A 183 30.95 -8.90 34.38
C PRO A 183 30.73 -9.33 32.93
N VAL A 184 30.35 -8.37 32.08
CA VAL A 184 30.33 -8.53 30.63
C VAL A 184 31.77 -8.75 30.19
N THR A 185 32.19 -10.01 30.09
CA THR A 185 33.37 -10.35 29.32
C THR A 185 33.00 -10.18 27.85
N THR A 186 33.43 -9.07 27.25
CA THR A 186 33.49 -8.91 25.81
C THR A 186 34.46 -9.93 25.23
N GLU A 187 34.00 -11.15 25.01
CA GLU A 187 34.69 -12.10 24.16
C GLU A 187 34.24 -11.82 22.71
N LYS A 188 35.15 -11.20 21.97
CA LYS A 188 35.06 -11.06 20.51
C LYS A 188 34.83 -12.44 19.90
N PHE A 189 33.71 -12.60 19.21
CA PHE A 189 33.56 -13.66 18.21
C PHE A 189 34.38 -13.26 16.98
N ASP A 190 35.65 -13.66 16.97
CA ASP A 190 36.46 -13.72 15.76
C ASP A 190 36.21 -15.08 15.10
N THR A 191 35.45 -15.07 14.00
CA THR A 191 35.37 -16.19 13.06
C THR A 191 36.63 -16.21 12.21
N ASP A 192 37.50 -17.21 12.39
CA ASP A 192 38.08 -17.93 11.24
C ASP A 192 38.62 -19.31 11.67
N GLY A 193 38.61 -20.25 10.74
CA GLY A 193 38.87 -21.65 11.00
C GLY A 193 40.35 -22.02 11.08
N THR A 194 40.55 -23.28 11.44
CA THR A 194 41.73 -24.10 11.13
C THR A 194 42.95 -23.97 12.05
N GLY A 195 43.07 -24.92 12.98
CA GLY A 195 44.22 -25.82 13.05
C GLY A 195 45.55 -25.32 13.63
N LYS A 196 46.00 -26.07 14.64
CA LYS A 196 47.38 -26.32 15.11
C LYS A 196 48.03 -25.28 16.02
N ASP A 197 48.24 -25.75 17.26
CA ASP A 197 49.49 -25.79 18.02
C ASP A 197 50.34 -24.50 18.19
N GLU A 198 50.97 -24.45 19.38
CA GLU A 198 52.12 -23.63 19.76
C GLU A 198 51.83 -22.28 20.46
N ALA A 199 51.98 -22.30 21.80
CA ALA A 199 52.39 -21.11 22.57
C ALA A 199 53.83 -20.73 22.18
N PRO A 200 54.27 -19.45 22.21
CA PRO A 200 54.61 -18.81 23.50
C PRO A 200 54.52 -17.25 23.56
N SER A 201 54.30 -16.76 24.79
CA SER A 201 55.05 -15.70 25.53
C SER A 201 55.35 -14.30 24.96
N LEU A 202 55.37 -13.34 25.92
CA LEU A 202 56.21 -12.13 26.06
C LEU A 202 55.66 -10.73 25.68
N ASN A 203 55.40 -9.95 26.74
CA ASN A 203 55.96 -8.61 27.07
C ASN A 203 55.08 -7.35 26.98
N SER A 204 54.70 -6.87 28.19
CA SER A 204 55.01 -5.57 28.79
C SER A 204 55.21 -4.34 27.89
N HIS A 205 54.45 -3.26 28.14
CA HIS A 205 54.97 -2.06 28.82
C HIS A 205 53.86 -1.09 29.26
N SER A 206 54.04 -0.63 30.49
CA SER A 206 53.33 0.40 31.24
C SER A 206 53.75 1.82 30.84
N GLY A 207 52.83 2.78 30.98
CA GLY A 207 53.05 4.21 31.05
C GLY A 207 51.89 4.87 31.77
#